data_AF-A0A9W6KNY4-F1
#
_entry.id   AF-A0A9W6KNY4-F1
#
_cell.length_a   1.000
_cell.length_b   1.000
_cell.length_c   1.000
_cell.angle_alpha   90.00
_cell.angle_beta   90.00
_cell.angle_gamma   90.00
#
_symmetry.space_group_name_H-M   'P 1'
#
loop_
_entity.id
_entity.type
_entity.pdbx_description
1 polymer ?
#
loop_
_entity_poly.entity_id
_entity_poly.type
_entity_poly.pdbx_seq_one_letter_code
_entity_poly.pdbx_strand_id
1 'polypeptide(L)' 'MIPTGTAGGVTNPQSGRCLDAYGAATANGTLVQLYQCNTSGAQKWARR' A
#
# COMPACT_ATOMS: atom_id res chain seq x y z
N MET A 1 2.96 16.87 -11.69
CA MET A 1 1.97 17.02 -10.60
C MET A 1 1.70 15.64 -10.01
N ILE A 2 2.26 15.29 -8.84
CA ILE A 2 1.81 14.10 -8.11
C ILE A 2 0.63 14.60 -7.25
N PRO A 3 -0.61 14.20 -7.53
CA PRO A 3 -1.75 14.68 -6.75
C PRO A 3 -1.60 14.17 -5.32
N THR A 4 -1.61 15.12 -4.41
CA THR A 4 -1.67 14.98 -2.96
C THR A 4 -2.99 14.32 -2.53
N GLY A 5 -2.94 13.27 -1.71
CA GLY A 5 -4.15 12.67 -1.14
C GLY A 5 -3.96 11.38 -0.32
N THR A 6 -3.22 11.47 0.78
CA THR A 6 -3.36 10.74 2.06
C THR A 6 -4.08 9.37 2.07
N ALA A 7 -3.41 8.32 1.59
CA ALA A 7 -3.46 7.02 2.26
C ALA A 7 -2.10 6.85 2.94
N GLY A 8 -2.03 6.41 4.19
CA GLY A 8 -0.77 6.24 4.94
C GLY A 8 0.13 5.11 4.41
N GLY A 9 0.22 4.96 3.09
CA GLY A 9 0.89 3.89 2.38
C GLY A 9 2.15 4.32 1.66
N VAL A 10 2.89 3.30 1.22
CA VAL A 10 4.10 3.44 0.42
C VAL A 10 3.68 3.33 -1.04
N THR A 11 3.97 4.35 -1.85
CA THR A 11 3.58 4.39 -3.26
C THR A 11 4.78 4.15 -4.16
N ASN A 12 4.62 3.33 -5.19
CA ASN A 12 5.60 3.19 -6.26
C ASN A 12 5.45 4.39 -7.23
N PRO A 13 6.50 5.20 -7.44
CA PRO A 13 6.42 6.42 -8.25
C PRO A 13 6.32 6.13 -9.76
N GLN A 14 6.77 4.95 -10.22
CA GLN A 14 6.71 4.56 -11.64
C GLN A 14 5.31 4.09 -12.04
N SER A 15 4.64 3.34 -11.16
CA SER A 15 3.32 2.78 -11.46
C SER A 15 2.16 3.54 -10.81
N GLY A 16 2.42 4.44 -9.87
CA GLY A 16 1.38 5.12 -9.09
C GLY A 16 0.55 4.19 -8.19
N ARG A 17 1.05 2.98 -7.90
CA ARG A 17 0.36 1.94 -7.10
C ARG A 17 0.89 1.90 -5.67
N CYS A 18 0.08 1.42 -4.74
CA CYS A 18 0.42 1.33 -3.32
C CYS A 18 0.91 -0.06 -2.94
N LEU A 19 1.85 -0.10 -1.98
CA LEU A 19 2.30 -1.31 -1.31
C LEU A 19 1.16 -1.89 -0.47
N ASP A 20 0.76 -3.13 -0.76
CA ASP A 20 -0.48 -3.74 -0.30
C ASP A 20 -0.23 -5.17 0.21
N ALA A 21 -0.77 -5.53 1.37
CA ALA A 21 -0.78 -6.90 1.87
C ALA A 21 -1.85 -7.72 1.13
N TYR A 22 -1.44 -8.80 0.46
CA TYR A 22 -2.31 -9.57 -0.43
C TYR A 22 -3.57 -10.05 0.30
N GLY A 23 -4.73 -9.67 -0.23
CA GLY A 23 -6.03 -10.02 0.34
C GLY A 23 -6.30 -9.43 1.73
N ALA A 24 -5.57 -8.40 2.15
CA ALA A 24 -5.59 -7.86 3.51
C ALA A 24 -5.27 -8.90 4.61
N ALA A 25 -4.52 -9.95 4.26
CA ALA A 25 -4.14 -10.98 5.21
C ALA A 25 -3.14 -10.46 6.26
N THR A 26 -3.23 -11.02 7.47
CA THR A 26 -2.41 -10.65 8.64
C THR A 26 -1.49 -11.78 9.10
N ALA A 27 -1.54 -12.94 8.45
CA ALA A 27 -0.71 -14.09 8.79
C ALA A 27 0.76 -13.85 8.42
N ASN A 28 1.67 -14.47 9.17
CA ASN A 28 3.09 -14.46 8.83
C ASN A 28 3.31 -15.07 7.45
N GLY A 29 4.15 -14.43 6.63
CA GLY A 29 4.39 -14.84 5.25
C GLY A 29 3.34 -14.34 4.25
N THR A 30 2.40 -13.49 4.67
CA THR A 30 1.51 -12.78 3.72
C THR A 30 2.34 -12.06 2.66
N LEU A 31 2.06 -12.36 1.39
CA LEU A 31 2.72 -11.73 0.26
C LEU A 31 2.36 -10.25 0.17
N VAL A 32 3.30 -9.46 -0.32
CA VAL A 32 3.11 -8.03 -0.58
C VAL A 32 3.08 -7.79 -2.09
N GLN A 33 2.16 -6.93 -2.53
CA GLN A 33 1.95 -6.62 -3.94
C GLN A 33 1.84 -5.11 -4.17
N LEU A 34 1.88 -4.70 -5.45
CA LEU A 34 1.51 -3.36 -5.87
C LEU A 34 0.04 -3.37 -6.30
N TYR A 35 -0.82 -2.74 -5.52
CA TYR A 35 -2.25 -2.69 -5.79
C TYR A 35 -2.75 -1.26 -6.00
N GLN A 36 -3.94 -1.13 -6.56
CA GLN A 36 -4.61 0.17 -6.65
C GLN A 36 -4.69 0.78 -5.25
N CYS A 37 -4.26 2.03 -5.12
CA CYS A 37 -4.31 2.74 -3.86
C CYS A 37 -5.74 2.85 -3.34
N ASN A 38 -5.96 2.50 -2.07
CA ASN A 38 -7.23 2.54 -1.38
C ASN A 38 -7.01 2.91 0.11
N THR A 39 -8.09 2.98 0.89
CA THR A 39 -8.06 3.39 2.30
C THR A 39 -7.95 2.23 3.29
N SER A 40 -7.78 1.00 2.80
CA SER A 40 -7.74 -0.21 3.63
C SER A 40 -6.51 -0.25 4.55
N GLY A 41 -6.62 -1.03 5.62
CA GLY A 41 -5.48 -1.30 6.52
C GLY A 41 -4.32 -2.02 5.83
N ALA A 42 -4.59 -2.76 4.74
CA ALA A 42 -3.59 -3.50 3.98
C ALA A 42 -2.52 -2.61 3.33
N GLN A 43 -2.78 -1.31 3.24
CA GLN A 43 -1.89 -0.33 2.62
C GLN A 43 -1.27 0.65 3.62
N LYS A 44 -1.42 0.42 4.93
CA LYS A 44 -0.86 1.32 5.97
C LYS A 44 0.42 0.71 6.55
N TRP A 45 1.55 1.37 6.32
CA TRP A 45 2.86 0.87 6.71
C TRP A 45 3.57 1.86 7.63
N ALA A 46 4.04 1.39 8.78
CA ALA A 46 4.87 2.19 9.68
C ALA A 46 6.28 2.31 9.11
N ARG A 47 6.76 3.55 8.97
CA ARG A 47 8.15 3.88 8.62
C ARG A 47 8.88 4.13 9.93
N ARG A 48 9.79 3.24 10.32
CA ARG A 48 10.62 3.36 11.51
C ARG A 48 12.04 2.99 11.16
#